data_AF-A0A3D0I465-F1
#
_entry.id   AF-A0A3D0I465-F1
#
_cell.length_a   1.000
_cell.length_b   1.000
_cell.length_c   1.000
_cell.angle_alpha   90.00
_cell.angle_beta   90.00
_cell.angle_gamma   90.00
#
_symmetry.space_group_name_H-M   'P 1'
#
loop_
_entity.id
_entity.type
_entity.pdbx_description
1 polymer ?
#
loop_
_entity_poly.entity_id
_entity_poly.type
_entity_poly.pdbx_seq_one_letter_code
_entity_poly.pdbx_strand_id
1 'polypeptide(L)' 'YDFKLLDQSAGEIVDTAVRTGARVAGPIPLPTTVNKFTVLRGPTIDKKAREQFEMRTH' A
#
# COMPACT_ATOMS: atom_id res chain seq x y z
N TYR A 1 -3.63 2.06 1.22
CA TYR A 1 -3.47 3.04 2.32
C TYR A 1 -2.29 3.96 2.02
N ASP A 2 -2.26 5.16 2.61
CA ASP A 2 -1.23 6.17 2.31
C ASP A 2 0.17 5.68 2.70
N PHE A 3 1.05 5.52 1.71
CA PHE A 3 2.45 5.14 1.89
C PHE A 3 3.22 6.15 2.76
N LYS A 4 2.79 7.41 2.80
CA LYS A 4 3.43 8.48 3.58
C LYS A 4 3.46 8.18 5.07
N LEU A 5 2.39 7.59 5.61
CA LEU A 5 2.32 7.24 7.03
C LEU A 5 3.25 6.06 7.35
N LEU A 6 3.33 5.10 6.42
CA LEU A 6 4.21 3.94 6.52
C LEU A 6 5.68 4.35 6.50
N ASP A 7 6.07 5.26 5.60
CA ASP A 7 7.43 5.80 5.53
C ASP A 7 7.80 6.56 6.80
N GLN A 8 6.87 7.34 7.36
CA GLN A 8 7.09 8.04 8.63
C GLN A 8 7.33 7.04 9.78
N SER A 9 6.46 6.04 9.92
CA SER A 9 6.61 5.02 10.97
C SER A 9 7.87 4.18 10.79
N ALA A 10 8.25 3.84 9.55
CA ALA A 10 9.48 3.10 9.27
C ALA A 10 10.72 3.92 9.65
N GLY A 11 10.73 5.24 9.42
CA GLY A 11 11.82 6.14 9.85
C GLY A 11 11.98 6.18 11.37
N GLU A 12 10.89 6.36 12.11
CA GLU A 12 10.91 6.40 13.58
C GLU A 12 11.42 5.09 14.21
N ILE A 13 11.07 3.94 13.61
CA ILE A 13 11.53 2.61 14.05
C ILE A 13 13.04 2.47 13.82
N VAL A 14 13.54 2.89 12.66
CA VAL A 14 14.96 2.82 12.32
C VAL A 14 15.78 3.72 13.25
N ASP A 15 15.35 4.96 13.48
CA ASP A 15 16.04 5.89 14.39
C ASP A 15 16.09 5.35 15.82
N THR A 16 15.00 4.71 16.27
CA THR A 16 14.93 4.08 17.58
C THR A 16 15.89 2.88 17.70
N ALA A 17 15.98 2.05 16.65
CA ALA A 17 16.85 0.89 16.62
C ALA A 17 18.34 1.25 16.51
N VAL A 18 18.68 2.35 15.82
CA VAL A 18 20.05 2.90 15.80
C VAL A 18 20.45 3.43 17.18
N ARG A 19 19.54 4.12 17.88
CA ARG A 19 19.79 4.64 19.24
C ARG A 19 20.08 3.54 20.26
N THR A 20 19.50 2.35 20.08
CA THR A 20 19.75 1.17 20.95
C THR A 20 20.99 0.37 20.55
N GLY A 21 21.73 0.79 19.51
CA GLY A 21 22.96 0.14 19.05
C GLY A 21 22.72 -1.15 18.25
N ALA A 22 21.50 -1.41 17.79
CA ALA A 22 21.20 -2.56 16.96
C ALA A 22 21.70 -2.35 15.52
N ARG A 23 22.26 -3.39 14.89
CA ARG A 23 22.56 -3.38 13.46
C ARG A 23 21.26 -3.52 12.68
N VAL A 24 20.78 -2.41 12.11
CA VAL A 24 19.56 -2.39 11.31
C VAL A 24 19.94 -2.52 9.83
N ALA A 25 19.38 -3.51 9.14
CA ALA A 25 19.24 -3.43 7.69
C ALA A 25 18.06 -2.47 7.43
N GLY A 26 18.32 -1.35 6.75
CA GLY A 26 17.33 -0.28 6.56
C GLY A 26 16.00 -0.76 5.95
N PRO A 27 14.98 0.10 5.88
CA PRO A 27 13.66 -0.31 5.42
C PRO A 27 13.76 -0.83 3.98
N ILE A 28 13.52 -2.13 3.77
CA ILE A 28 13.52 -2.76 2.45
C ILE A 28 12.08 -2.64 1.93
N PRO A 29 11.83 -1.81 0.89
CA PRO A 29 10.50 -1.68 0.34
C PRO A 29 10.13 -2.98 -0.37
N LEU A 30 9.05 -3.61 0.08
CA LEU A 30 8.44 -4.74 -0.62
C LEU A 30 7.55 -4.23 -1.76
N PRO A 31 7.38 -5.03 -2.83
CA PRO A 31 6.52 -4.63 -3.94
C PRO A 31 5.07 -4.45 -3.47
N THR A 32 4.50 -3.29 -3.77
CA THR A 32 3.09 -3.00 -3.49
C THR A 32 2.20 -3.94 -4.29
N THR A 33 1.31 -4.65 -3.60
CA THR A 33 0.32 -5.48 -4.27
C THR A 33 -0.85 -4.61 -4.71
N VAL A 34 -1.10 -4.55 -6.01
CA VAL A 34 -2.17 -3.78 -6.61
C VAL A 34 -3.30 -4.71 -7.03
N ASN A 35 -4.37 -4.73 -6.25
CA ASN A 35 -5.58 -5.47 -6.59
C ASN A 35 -6.55 -4.55 -7.33
N LYS A 36 -6.77 -4.85 -8.62
CA LYS A 36 -7.73 -4.12 -9.48
C LYS A 36 -9.02 -4.91 -9.58
N PHE A 37 -10.13 -4.27 -9.25
CA PHE A 37 -11.47 -4.85 -9.36
C PHE A 37 -12.28 -4.05 -10.37
N THR A 38 -12.85 -4.74 -11.36
CA THR A 38 -13.76 -4.13 -12.32
C THR A 38 -15.16 -4.66 -12.07
N VAL A 39 -16.10 -3.78 -11.73
CA VAL A 39 -17.49 -4.14 -11.42
C VAL A 39 -18.42 -3.50 -12.45
N LEU A 40 -19.52 -4.16 -12.77
CA LEU A 40 -20.59 -3.54 -13.56
C LEU A 40 -21.33 -2.52 -12.69
N ARG A 41 -21.55 -1.31 -13.20
CA ARG A 41 -22.21 -0.22 -12.44
C ARG A 41 -23.71 -0.45 -12.23
N GLY A 42 -24.36 -1.19 -13.13
CA GLY A 42 -25.81 -1.37 -13.15
C GLY A 42 -26.27 -2.83 -12.96
N PRO A 43 -27.53 -3.04 -12.55
CA PRO A 43 -28.12 -4.39 -12.41
C PRO A 43 -28.49 -5.03 -13.76
N THR A 44 -28.69 -4.23 -14.81
CA THR A 44 -29.01 -4.66 -16.18
C THR A 44 -27.75 -4.79 -17.04
N ILE A 45 -27.79 -5.62 -18.09
CA ILE A 45 -26.66 -5.90 -19.00
C ILE A 45 -26.29 -4.63 -19.79
N ASP A 46 -25.49 -3.74 -19.17
CA ASP A 46 -24.74 -2.70 -19.86
C ASP A 46 -23.25 -3.02 -19.75
N LYS A 47 -22.71 -3.64 -20.79
CA LYS A 47 -21.32 -4.09 -20.85
C LYS A 47 -20.31 -2.94 -20.96
N LYS A 48 -20.77 -1.71 -21.25
CA LYS A 48 -19.92 -0.52 -21.39
C LYS A 48 -19.78 0.25 -20.08
N ALA A 49 -20.73 0.13 -19.15
CA ALA A 49 -20.67 0.75 -17.84
C ALA A 49 -19.82 -0.07 -16.85
N ARG A 50 -18.50 0.14 -16.88
CA ARG A 50 -17.54 -0.50 -15.97
C ARG A 50 -17.03 0.49 -14.94
N GLU A 51 -17.07 0.11 -13.68
CA GLU A 51 -16.46 0.83 -12.57
C GLU A 51 -15.14 0.17 -12.17
N GLN A 52 -14.12 0.98 -11.96
CA GLN A 52 -12.77 0.51 -11.65
C GLN A 52 -12.46 0.86 -10.21
N PHE A 53 -12.20 -0.14 -9.40
CA PHE A 53 -11.73 0.01 -8.04
C PHE A 53 -10.30 -0.52 -7.94
N GLU A 54 -9.50 0.15 -7.12
CA GLU A 54 -8.14 -0.26 -6.83
C GLU A 54 -7.96 -0.33 -5.31
N MET A 55 -7.44 -1.46 -4.84
CA MET A 55 -6.97 -1.61 -3.47
C MET A 55 -5.45 -1.78 -3.51
N ARG A 56 -4.74 -0.79 -2.95
CA ARG A 56 -3.28 -0.82 -2.79
C ARG A 56 -2.92 -1.24 -1.38
N THR A 57 -2.24 -2.38 -1.27
CA THR A 57 -1.58 -2.82 -0.06
C THR A 57 -0.08 -2.60 -0.25
N HIS A 58 0.44 -1.61 0.48
CA HIS A 58 1.86 -1.26 0.52
C HIS A 58 2.53 -2.04 1.65
#